data_AF-A0A1B6JS21-F1
#
_entry.id   AF-A0A1B6JS21-F1
#
_cell.length_a   1.000
_cell.length_b   1.000
_cell.length_c   1.000
_cell.angle_alpha   90.00
_cell.angle_beta   90.00
_cell.angle_gamma   90.00
#
_symmetry.space_group_name_H-M   'P 1'
#
loop_
_entity.id
_entity.type
_entity.pdbx_description
1 polymer ?
#
loop_
_entity_poly.entity_id
_entity_poly.type
_entity_poly.pdbx_seq_one_letter_code
_entity_poly.pdbx_strand_id
1 'polypeptide(L)'
;EIPAPQDICDDKLLEIMKSDEPSTYRLPLSIGDLHEEPDKSGKPSSVYDIAINSDFFHKIESNMLFRSFLLQVALEGVADKYNKHIDYNDFVILKNRKIMGSLQHHRIQQRGPTAKKVLIEEVKSSRPFGSEPRFQIIRDPPKGDPQLLTVLPHVQ
;
A
#
# COMPACT_ATOMS: atom_id res chain seq x y z
N GLU A 1 -5.76 -10.54 7.58
CA GLU A 1 -6.63 -9.42 7.99
C GLU A 1 -5.96 -8.09 7.68
N ILE A 2 -6.74 -7.02 7.55
CA ILE A 2 -6.25 -5.64 7.36
C ILE A 2 -5.70 -5.13 8.70
N PRO A 3 -4.51 -4.50 8.73
CA PRO A 3 -3.96 -3.96 9.97
C PRO A 3 -4.84 -2.84 10.52
N ALA A 4 -4.97 -2.77 11.84
CA ALA A 4 -5.65 -1.66 12.51
C ALA A 4 -4.88 -0.34 12.28
N PRO A 5 -5.57 0.79 12.15
CA PRO A 5 -4.94 2.10 12.22
C PRO A 5 -4.42 2.37 13.63
N GLN A 6 -3.63 3.42 13.79
CA GLN A 6 -3.19 3.87 15.12
C GLN A 6 -4.40 4.22 15.99
N ASP A 7 -4.44 3.73 17.23
CA ASP A 7 -5.52 4.09 18.14
C ASP A 7 -5.27 5.49 18.74
N ILE A 8 -6.13 6.44 18.38
CA ILE A 8 -6.09 7.84 18.84
C ILE A 8 -7.48 8.30 19.28
N CYS A 9 -7.57 9.31 20.13
CA CYS A 9 -8.86 9.92 20.52
C CYS A 9 -9.37 10.92 19.47
N ASP A 10 -10.62 11.35 19.64
CA ASP A 10 -11.30 12.31 18.77
C ASP A 10 -10.55 13.65 18.69
N ASP A 11 -10.11 14.18 19.83
CA ASP A 11 -9.35 15.43 19.89
C ASP A 11 -8.06 15.34 19.06
N LYS A 12 -7.38 14.19 19.13
CA LYS A 12 -6.16 13.97 18.36
C LYS A 12 -6.43 13.86 16.88
N LEU A 13 -7.52 13.20 16.48
CA LEU A 13 -7.93 13.15 15.07
C LEU A 13 -8.25 14.55 14.55
N LEU A 14 -8.99 15.36 15.32
CA LEU A 14 -9.31 16.75 14.95
C LEU A 14 -8.07 17.63 14.83
N GLU A 15 -7.09 17.44 15.72
CA GLU A 15 -5.80 18.13 15.65
C GLU A 15 -5.07 17.78 14.33
N ILE A 16 -5.02 16.50 13.98
CA ILE A 16 -4.37 16.03 12.73
C ILE A 16 -5.09 16.58 11.51
N MET A 17 -6.43 16.56 11.49
CA MET A 17 -7.24 17.10 10.39
C MET A 17 -7.04 18.62 10.16
N LYS A 18 -6.68 19.36 11.21
CA LYS A 18 -6.41 20.80 11.15
C LYS A 18 -4.93 21.14 10.92
N SER A 19 -4.05 20.15 11.00
CA SER A 19 -2.61 20.33 10.84
C SER A 19 -2.23 20.51 9.37
N ASP A 20 -1.07 21.11 9.14
CA ASP A 20 -0.47 21.21 7.80
C ASP A 20 0.07 19.86 7.28
N GLU A 21 0.10 18.82 8.13
CA GLU A 21 0.58 17.47 7.81
C GLU A 21 -0.49 16.38 8.10
N PRO A 22 -1.63 16.39 7.39
CA PRO A 22 -2.73 15.43 7.64
C PRO A 22 -2.34 13.98 7.32
N SER A 23 -1.25 13.78 6.57
CA SER A 23 -0.75 12.46 6.17
C SER A 23 -0.08 11.64 7.30
N THR A 24 0.03 12.23 8.49
CA THR A 24 0.59 11.62 9.70
C THR A 24 -0.30 10.49 10.26
N TYR A 25 -1.61 10.58 10.06
CA TYR A 25 -2.54 9.48 10.36
C TYR A 25 -2.85 8.69 9.10
N ARG A 26 -2.69 7.36 9.18
CA ARG A 26 -2.95 6.45 8.06
C ARG A 26 -4.06 5.49 8.43
N LEU A 27 -5.03 5.37 7.53
CA LEU A 27 -6.15 4.44 7.64
C LEU A 27 -5.99 3.30 6.63
N PRO A 28 -5.55 2.10 7.06
CA PRO A 28 -5.47 0.96 6.17
C PRO A 28 -6.86 0.51 5.75
N LEU A 29 -7.11 0.50 4.44
CA LEU A 29 -8.32 -0.05 3.84
C LEU A 29 -7.98 -0.83 2.58
N SER A 30 -8.87 -1.74 2.19
CA SER A 30 -8.78 -2.45 0.91
C SER A 30 -10.02 -2.12 0.09
N ILE A 31 -9.82 -1.59 -1.11
CA ILE A 31 -10.88 -1.34 -2.08
C ILE A 31 -10.93 -2.54 -3.01
N GLY A 32 -12.05 -3.25 -3.03
CA GLY A 32 -12.34 -4.38 -3.92
C GLY A 32 -12.42 -3.94 -5.37
N ASP A 33 -12.69 -4.90 -6.25
CA ASP A 33 -12.90 -4.61 -7.67
C ASP A 33 -14.30 -4.04 -7.93
N LEU A 34 -14.43 -3.27 -9.01
CA LEU A 34 -15.72 -2.73 -9.45
C LEU A 34 -16.62 -3.89 -9.88
N HIS A 35 -17.83 -3.93 -9.36
CA HIS A 35 -18.91 -4.79 -9.85
C HIS A 35 -20.21 -4.02 -10.02
N GLU A 36 -21.18 -4.60 -10.73
CA GLU A 36 -22.47 -3.98 -11.00
C GLU A 36 -23.59 -4.79 -10.36
N GLU A 37 -24.48 -4.10 -9.65
CA GLU A 37 -25.65 -4.69 -9.01
C GLU A 37 -26.90 -3.86 -9.33
N PRO A 38 -28.08 -4.49 -9.48
CA PRO A 38 -29.30 -3.75 -9.73
C PRO A 38 -29.74 -2.94 -8.50
N ASP A 39 -30.12 -1.69 -8.73
CA ASP A 39 -30.77 -0.85 -7.75
C ASP A 39 -32.22 -1.30 -7.46
N LYS A 40 -32.95 -0.58 -6.60
CA LYS A 40 -34.35 -0.90 -6.28
C LYS A 40 -35.29 -0.84 -7.50
N SER A 41 -34.91 -0.10 -8.54
CA SER A 41 -35.67 0.06 -9.78
C SER A 41 -35.19 -0.92 -10.88
N GLY A 42 -34.23 -1.80 -10.58
CA GLY A 42 -33.65 -2.74 -11.53
C GLY A 42 -32.61 -2.13 -12.48
N LYS A 43 -32.16 -0.89 -12.26
CA LYS A 43 -31.10 -0.26 -13.06
C LYS A 43 -29.72 -0.68 -12.55
N PRO A 44 -28.73 -0.91 -13.43
CA PRO A 44 -27.37 -1.23 -13.02
C PRO A 44 -26.76 -0.08 -12.22
N SER A 45 -26.10 -0.41 -11.12
CA SER A 45 -25.40 0.51 -10.23
C SER A 45 -24.00 0.00 -9.95
N SER A 46 -23.00 0.87 -10.03
CA SER A 46 -21.62 0.53 -9.68
C SER A 46 -21.48 0.33 -8.17
N VAL A 47 -20.91 -0.79 -7.77
CA VAL A 47 -20.66 -1.16 -6.38
C VAL A 47 -19.17 -1.36 -6.16
N TYR A 48 -18.69 -0.86 -5.02
CA TYR A 48 -17.32 -1.01 -4.56
C TYR A 48 -17.35 -1.52 -3.12
N ASP A 49 -16.77 -2.68 -2.89
CA ASP A 49 -16.63 -3.23 -1.53
C ASP A 49 -15.37 -2.68 -0.88
N ILE A 50 -15.49 -2.17 0.34
CA ILE A 50 -14.36 -1.61 1.10
C ILE A 50 -14.23 -2.37 2.41
N ALA A 51 -13.07 -3.00 2.61
CA ALA A 51 -12.75 -3.70 3.83
C ALA A 51 -11.81 -2.87 4.70
N ILE A 52 -12.02 -2.94 6.02
CA ILE A 52 -11.21 -2.31 7.07
C ILE A 52 -10.92 -3.32 8.18
N ASN A 53 -10.05 -2.95 9.12
CA ASN A 53 -9.81 -3.75 10.32
C ASN A 53 -11.08 -3.85 11.20
N SER A 54 -11.34 -5.03 11.78
CA SER A 54 -12.56 -5.29 12.55
C SER A 54 -12.62 -4.52 13.87
N ASP A 55 -11.51 -4.35 14.60
CA ASP A 55 -11.50 -3.57 15.85
C ASP A 55 -11.78 -2.09 15.56
N PHE A 56 -11.23 -1.57 14.47
CA PHE A 56 -11.53 -0.22 14.02
C PHE A 56 -13.00 -0.08 13.58
N PHE A 57 -13.57 -1.10 12.93
CA PHE A 57 -15.00 -1.11 12.61
C PHE A 57 -15.86 -0.96 13.87
N HIS A 58 -15.55 -1.68 14.95
CA HIS A 58 -16.28 -1.55 16.21
C HIS A 58 -16.18 -0.14 16.82
N LYS A 59 -15.01 0.51 16.74
CA LYS A 59 -14.82 1.89 17.20
C LYS A 59 -15.75 2.87 16.47
N ILE A 60 -15.90 2.74 15.15
CA ILE A 60 -16.69 3.69 14.35
C ILE A 60 -18.20 3.48 14.45
N GLU A 61 -18.66 2.31 14.93
CA GLU A 61 -20.09 2.05 15.12
C GLU A 61 -20.73 3.05 16.09
N SER A 62 -20.00 3.45 17.14
CA SER A 62 -20.44 4.45 18.12
C SER A 62 -19.81 5.83 17.94
N ASN A 63 -18.83 5.99 17.06
CA ASN A 63 -18.06 7.23 16.90
C ASN A 63 -18.31 7.88 15.54
N MET A 64 -19.13 8.93 15.54
CA MET A 64 -19.51 9.67 14.33
C MET A 64 -18.32 10.37 13.66
N LEU A 65 -17.35 10.89 14.42
CA LEU A 65 -16.19 11.57 13.85
C LEU A 65 -15.35 10.61 13.02
N PHE A 66 -14.97 9.47 13.60
CA PHE A 66 -14.19 8.45 12.88
C PHE A 66 -14.98 7.81 11.74
N ARG A 67 -16.30 7.68 11.87
CA ARG A 67 -17.16 7.20 10.80
C ARG A 67 -17.15 8.14 9.60
N SER A 68 -17.31 9.44 9.82
CA SER A 68 -17.23 10.45 8.76
C SER A 68 -15.84 10.50 8.13
N PHE A 69 -14.80 10.42 8.95
CA PHE A 69 -13.42 10.35 8.47
C PHE A 69 -13.18 9.12 7.58
N LEU A 70 -13.64 7.93 7.98
CA LEU A 70 -13.56 6.72 7.15
C LEU A 70 -14.29 6.93 5.81
N LEU A 71 -15.51 7.47 5.83
CA LEU A 71 -16.30 7.69 4.61
C LEU A 71 -15.56 8.61 3.64
N GLN A 72 -14.98 9.71 4.14
CA GLN A 72 -14.18 10.62 3.32
C GLN A 72 -13.00 9.91 2.65
N VAL A 73 -12.17 9.21 3.45
CA VAL A 73 -10.99 8.48 2.95
C VAL A 73 -11.39 7.36 1.98
N ALA A 74 -12.52 6.68 2.24
CA ALA A 74 -13.06 5.63 1.38
C ALA A 74 -13.51 6.18 0.03
N LEU A 75 -14.26 7.30 0.01
CA LEU A 75 -14.74 7.92 -1.22
C LEU A 75 -13.57 8.48 -2.04
N GLU A 76 -12.61 9.16 -1.41
CA GLU A 76 -11.38 9.63 -2.06
C GLU A 76 -10.59 8.46 -2.65
N GLY A 77 -10.42 7.38 -1.88
CA GLY A 77 -9.73 6.19 -2.36
C GLY A 77 -10.39 5.54 -3.58
N VAL A 78 -11.73 5.52 -3.65
CA VAL A 78 -12.47 5.03 -4.83
C VAL A 78 -12.34 5.99 -6.00
N ALA A 79 -12.48 7.30 -5.76
CA ALA A 79 -12.31 8.34 -6.77
C ALA A 79 -10.93 8.24 -7.43
N ASP A 80 -9.87 8.12 -6.63
CA ASP A 80 -8.50 7.98 -7.09
C ASP A 80 -8.27 6.64 -7.81
N LYS A 81 -8.69 5.52 -7.23
CA LYS A 81 -8.45 4.17 -7.79
C LYS A 81 -9.12 3.99 -9.16
N TYR A 82 -10.30 4.56 -9.36
CA TYR A 82 -11.12 4.38 -10.57
C TYR A 82 -11.23 5.63 -11.44
N ASN A 83 -10.51 6.70 -11.10
CA ASN A 83 -10.55 8.00 -11.77
C ASN A 83 -12.00 8.50 -11.95
N LYS A 84 -12.77 8.51 -10.85
CA LYS A 84 -14.18 8.90 -10.80
C LYS A 84 -14.35 10.22 -10.08
N HIS A 85 -15.29 11.02 -10.58
CA HIS A 85 -15.78 12.19 -9.84
C HIS A 85 -16.91 11.75 -8.90
N ILE A 86 -16.72 11.94 -7.60
CA ILE A 86 -17.68 11.60 -6.54
C ILE A 86 -17.98 12.88 -5.76
N ASP A 87 -19.27 13.18 -5.56
CA ASP A 87 -19.66 14.26 -4.64
C ASP A 87 -19.60 13.75 -3.20
N TYR A 88 -18.65 14.27 -2.42
CA TYR A 88 -18.44 13.88 -1.03
C TYR A 88 -19.53 14.40 -0.08
N ASN A 89 -20.36 15.37 -0.52
CA ASN A 89 -21.44 15.93 0.28
C ASN A 89 -22.81 15.29 -0.02
N ASP A 90 -22.94 14.59 -1.15
CA ASP A 90 -24.19 13.96 -1.59
C ASP A 90 -24.12 12.44 -1.48
N PHE A 91 -24.21 11.93 -0.24
CA PHE A 91 -24.33 10.49 0.01
C PHE A 91 -25.39 10.18 1.07
N VAL A 92 -25.94 8.98 0.99
CA VAL A 92 -26.91 8.46 1.97
C VAL A 92 -26.45 7.09 2.47
N ILE A 93 -26.46 6.92 3.78
CA ILE A 93 -26.28 5.61 4.40
C ILE A 93 -27.61 4.85 4.35
N LEU A 94 -27.62 3.70 3.67
CA LEU A 94 -28.79 2.85 3.58
C LEU A 94 -29.15 2.25 4.95
N LYS A 95 -30.40 2.46 5.40
CA LYS A 95 -30.88 1.96 6.70
C LYS A 95 -31.37 0.51 6.66
N ASN A 96 -31.90 0.10 5.51
CA ASN A 96 -32.58 -1.20 5.34
C ASN A 96 -31.80 -2.17 4.45
N ARG A 97 -30.53 -1.86 4.16
CA ARG A 97 -29.66 -2.68 3.32
C ARG A 97 -28.22 -2.51 3.77
N LYS A 98 -27.57 -3.62 4.15
CA LYS A 98 -26.18 -3.62 4.63
C LYS A 98 -25.17 -3.86 3.50
N ILE A 99 -25.56 -4.62 2.49
CA ILE A 99 -24.69 -5.04 1.38
C ILE A 99 -25.49 -4.87 0.08
N MET A 100 -24.84 -4.39 -0.98
CA MET A 100 -25.35 -4.38 -2.34
C MET A 100 -24.78 -5.61 -3.05
N GLY A 101 -25.61 -6.60 -3.37
CA GLY A 101 -25.14 -7.82 -4.02
C GLY A 101 -24.40 -8.77 -3.09
N SER A 102 -23.32 -9.36 -3.60
CA SER A 102 -22.43 -10.26 -2.85
C SER A 102 -21.05 -9.63 -2.61
N LEU A 103 -20.51 -9.77 -1.40
CA LEU A 103 -19.21 -9.23 -1.04
C LEU A 103 -18.08 -9.94 -1.80
N GLN A 104 -17.21 -9.17 -2.42
CA GLN A 104 -16.02 -9.69 -3.10
C GLN A 104 -14.93 -10.12 -2.11
N HIS A 105 -14.13 -11.11 -2.51
CA HIS A 105 -12.94 -11.51 -1.74
C HIS A 105 -11.81 -10.48 -1.91
N HIS A 106 -11.25 -10.01 -0.80
CA HIS A 106 -10.11 -9.10 -0.81
C HIS A 106 -8.78 -9.87 -0.75
N ARG A 107 -7.86 -9.59 -1.67
CA ARG A 107 -6.47 -10.05 -1.58
C ARG A 107 -5.64 -9.06 -0.76
N ILE A 108 -5.41 -9.38 0.51
CA ILE A 108 -4.62 -8.53 1.42
C ILE A 108 -3.16 -9.02 1.41
N GLN A 109 -2.26 -8.22 0.84
CA GLN A 109 -0.82 -8.47 0.97
C GLN A 109 -0.31 -7.88 2.28
N GLN A 110 0.11 -8.73 3.22
CA GLN A 110 0.77 -8.26 4.44
C GLN A 110 2.21 -7.83 4.12
N ARG A 111 2.34 -6.59 3.64
CA ARG A 111 3.62 -5.88 3.61
C ARG A 111 3.84 -5.27 4.98
N GLY A 112 4.07 -6.11 5.99
CA GLY A 112 4.55 -5.61 7.27
C GLY A 112 5.91 -4.92 7.08
N PRO A 113 6.42 -4.19 8.07
CA PRO A 113 7.85 -4.01 8.23
C PRO A 113 8.45 -5.36 8.63
N THR A 114 8.32 -6.39 7.78
CA THR A 114 9.40 -7.35 7.69
C THR A 114 10.57 -6.46 7.32
N ALA A 115 11.41 -6.14 8.31
CA ALA A 115 12.78 -5.69 8.08
C ALA A 115 13.19 -6.43 6.82
N LYS A 116 13.37 -5.70 5.71
CA LYS A 116 13.81 -6.33 4.45
C LYS A 116 14.97 -7.18 4.91
N LYS A 117 14.81 -8.51 4.95
CA LYS A 117 15.94 -9.39 5.25
C LYS A 117 16.83 -9.08 4.07
N VAL A 118 17.83 -8.25 4.31
CA VAL A 118 18.79 -7.90 3.29
C VAL A 118 19.46 -9.24 3.04
N LEU A 119 19.04 -9.92 1.97
CA LEU A 119 19.53 -11.26 1.63
C LEU A 119 21.02 -11.20 1.24
N ILE A 120 21.54 -9.98 1.09
CA ILE A 120 22.90 -9.65 0.69
C ILE A 120 23.45 -8.68 1.74
N GLU A 121 24.36 -9.16 2.58
CA GLU A 121 25.12 -8.35 3.54
C GLU A 121 26.59 -8.34 3.13
N GLU A 122 27.26 -7.19 3.26
CA GLU A 122 28.67 -7.05 2.92
C GLU A 122 29.51 -7.80 3.97
N VAL A 123 30.20 -8.87 3.56
CA VAL A 123 31.06 -9.61 4.49
C VAL A 123 32.25 -8.72 4.84
N LYS A 124 32.41 -8.37 6.12
CA LYS A 124 33.63 -7.70 6.60
C LYS A 124 34.82 -8.60 6.30
N SER A 125 35.52 -8.31 5.20
CA SER A 125 36.68 -9.10 4.82
C SER A 125 37.73 -8.96 5.93
N SER A 126 38.11 -10.09 6.55
CA SER A 126 39.24 -10.15 7.48
C SER A 126 40.58 -10.08 6.76
N ARG A 127 40.60 -9.58 5.51
CA ARG A 127 41.82 -9.46 4.72
C ARG A 127 42.59 -8.26 5.27
N PRO A 128 43.88 -8.42 5.62
CA PRO A 128 44.69 -7.29 6.01
C PRO A 128 44.63 -6.23 4.91
N PHE A 129 44.37 -4.99 5.31
CA PHE A 129 44.31 -3.81 4.44
C PHE A 129 45.62 -3.74 3.63
N GLY A 130 45.60 -4.14 2.36
CA GLY A 130 46.77 -4.09 1.49
C GLY A 130 46.92 -5.19 0.42
N SER A 131 46.18 -6.30 0.45
CA SER A 131 46.22 -7.27 -0.66
C SER A 131 45.16 -6.91 -1.72
N GLU A 132 45.42 -5.89 -2.53
CA GLU A 132 44.62 -5.62 -3.72
C GLU A 132 44.63 -6.88 -4.60
N PRO A 133 43.46 -7.43 -4.98
CA PRO A 133 43.43 -8.62 -5.82
C PRO A 133 44.09 -8.27 -7.16
N ARG A 134 45.23 -8.90 -7.46
CA ARG A 134 45.87 -8.75 -8.76
C ARG A 134 45.08 -9.55 -9.78
N PHE A 135 44.57 -8.87 -10.80
CA PHE A 135 43.97 -9.51 -11.96
C PHE A 135 44.61 -8.96 -13.23
N GLN A 136 44.69 -9.81 -14.24
CA GLN A 136 45.10 -9.42 -15.59
C GLN A 136 43.87 -9.44 -16.49
N ILE A 137 43.61 -8.33 -17.17
CA ILE A 137 42.53 -8.25 -18.15
C ILE A 137 43.15 -8.45 -19.53
N ILE A 138 42.72 -9.48 -20.23
CA ILE A 138 43.13 -9.80 -21.59
C ILE A 138 41.99 -9.44 -22.54
N ARG A 139 42.31 -8.73 -23.62
CA ARG A 139 41.35 -8.36 -24.67
C ARG A 139 41.58 -9.14 -25.97
N ASP A 140 40.50 -9.48 -26.65
CA ASP A 140 40.51 -10.10 -27.98
C ASP A 140 39.49 -9.40 -28.91
N PRO A 141 39.87 -8.93 -30.12
CA PRO A 141 41.22 -8.90 -30.67
C PRO A 141 42.17 -7.94 -29.90
N PRO A 142 43.50 -8.15 -29.95
CA PRO A 142 44.46 -7.34 -29.20
C PRO A 142 44.53 -5.86 -29.63
N LYS A 143 43.98 -5.49 -30.79
CA LYS A 143 43.94 -4.13 -31.35
C LYS A 143 42.59 -3.88 -32.01
N GLY A 144 42.15 -2.62 -31.97
CA GLY A 144 40.79 -2.25 -32.39
C GLY A 144 39.79 -2.44 -31.26
N ASP A 145 38.51 -2.48 -31.62
CA ASP A 145 37.43 -2.62 -30.65
C ASP A 145 37.39 -4.05 -30.11
N PRO A 146 37.53 -4.23 -28.78
CA PRO A 146 37.55 -5.56 -28.19
C PRO A 146 36.15 -6.18 -28.28
N GLN A 147 36.10 -7.42 -28.73
CA GLN A 147 34.86 -8.19 -28.78
C GLN A 147 34.68 -9.03 -27.51
N LEU A 148 35.80 -9.38 -26.86
CA LEU A 148 35.81 -10.16 -25.64
C LEU A 148 36.88 -9.65 -24.67
N LEU A 149 36.51 -9.53 -23.39
CA LEU A 149 37.44 -9.27 -22.29
C LEU A 149 37.42 -10.46 -21.33
N THR A 150 38.59 -11.03 -21.07
CA THR A 150 38.78 -12.11 -20.10
C THR A 150 39.55 -11.59 -18.90
N VAL A 151 38.98 -11.76 -17.70
CA VAL A 151 39.64 -11.37 -16.44
C VAL A 151 40.22 -12.60 -15.78
N LEU A 152 41.54 -12.65 -15.63
CA LEU A 152 42.24 -13.73 -14.96
C LEU A 152 42.69 -13.27 -13.56
N PRO A 153 42.13 -13.81 -12.48
CA PRO A 153 42.61 -13.54 -11.13
C PRO A 153 43.96 -14.23 -10.93
N HIS A 154 44.95 -13.52 -10.37
CA HIS A 154 46.15 -14.17 -9.85
C HIS A 154 45.81 -14.79 -8.50
N VAL A 155 45.83 -16.12 -8.45
CA VAL A 155 45.76 -16.88 -7.19
C VAL A 155 47.21 -17.08 -6.72
N GLN A 156 47.54 -16.57 -5.54
CA GLN A 156 48.79 -16.94 -4.83
C GLN A 156 48.65 -18.30 -4.17
#